data_AF-I0WWN1-F1
#
_entry.id   AF-I0WWN1-F1
#
_cell.length_a   1.000
_cell.length_b   1.000
_cell.length_c   1.000
_cell.angle_alpha   90.00
_cell.angle_beta   90.00
_cell.angle_gamma   90.00
#
_symmetry.space_group_name_H-M   'P 1'
#
loop_
_entity.id
_entity.type
_entity.pdbx_description
1 polymer ?
#
loop_
_entity_poly.entity_id
_entity_poly.type
_entity_poly.pdbx_seq_one_letter_code
_entity_poly.pdbx_strand_id
1 'polypeptide(L)' 'MVTVQELAEMQQVTKRTCYYWIAKNKVTAYTIGGRIYVDLDSVDEFFEPKLIGGNRD' A
#
# COMPACT_ATOMS: atom_id res chain seq x y z
N MET A 1 -6.89 7.08 -4.92
CA MET A 1 -5.42 7.21 -4.95
C MET A 1 -4.96 8.41 -4.14
N VAL A 2 -3.80 8.31 -3.50
CA VAL A 2 -3.23 9.32 -2.58
C VAL A 2 -1.74 9.47 -2.84
N THR A 3 -1.14 10.61 -2.51
CA THR A 3 0.32 10.76 -2.59
C THR A 3 1.03 9.90 -1.54
N VAL A 4 2.33 9.66 -1.75
CA VAL A 4 3.18 8.97 -0.76
C VAL A 4 3.20 9.69 0.60
N GLN A 5 3.04 11.02 0.60
CA GLN A 5 2.97 11.80 1.85
C GLN A 5 1.67 11.54 2.59
N GLU A 6 0.54 11.64 1.92
CA GLU A 6 -0.77 11.38 2.54
C GLU A 6 -0.84 9.94 3.06
N LEU A 7 -0.34 8.96 2.29
CA LEU A 7 -0.26 7.57 2.75
C LEU A 7 0.54 7.40 4.04
N ALA A 8 1.68 8.09 4.13
CA ALA A 8 2.52 8.06 5.33
C ALA A 8 1.79 8.64 6.55
N GLU A 9 1.02 9.71 6.36
CA GLU A 9 0.21 10.33 7.41
C GLU A 9 -0.96 9.45 7.84
N MET A 10 -1.70 8.85 6.89
CA MET A 10 -2.85 7.98 7.16
C MET A 10 -2.45 6.70 7.91
N GLN A 11 -1.34 6.07 7.49
CA GLN A 11 -0.87 4.82 8.07
C GLN A 11 0.08 5.02 9.25
N GLN A 12 0.38 6.28 9.62
CA GLN A 12 1.34 6.66 10.66
C GLN A 12 2.72 5.98 10.48
N VAL A 13 3.21 5.94 9.23
CA VAL A 13 4.53 5.37 8.88
C VAL A 13 5.42 6.40 8.20
N THR A 14 6.70 6.08 8.03
CA THR A 14 7.60 6.95 7.28
C THR A 14 7.35 6.85 5.77
N LYS A 15 7.66 7.93 5.02
CA LYS A 15 7.69 7.90 3.55
C LYS A 15 8.60 6.78 3.03
N ARG A 16 9.71 6.49 3.73
CA ARG A 16 10.62 5.38 3.40
C ARG A 16 9.93 4.02 3.45
N THR A 17 9.07 3.81 4.45
CA THR A 17 8.24 2.59 4.56
C THR A 17 7.27 2.49 3.37
N CYS A 18 6.62 3.59 3.00
CA CYS A 18 5.74 3.62 1.83
C CYS A 18 6.50 3.29 0.53
N TYR A 19 7.66 3.90 0.30
CA TYR A 19 8.52 3.56 -0.85
C TYR A 19 8.99 2.11 -0.84
N TYR A 20 9.25 1.54 0.33
CA TYR A 20 9.57 0.13 0.46
C TYR A 20 8.40 -0.76 0.03
N TRP A 21 7.16 -0.44 0.42
CA TRP A 21 5.97 -1.18 -0.02
C TRP A 21 5.80 -1.15 -1.54
N ILE A 22 5.98 0.03 -2.13
CA ILE A 22 5.92 0.21 -3.60
C ILE A 22 7.04 -0.60 -4.28
N ALA A 23 8.28 -0.48 -3.81
CA ALA A 23 9.44 -1.18 -4.40
C ALA A 23 9.34 -2.71 -4.26
N LYS A 24 8.55 -3.21 -3.31
CA LYS A 24 8.27 -4.64 -3.09
C LYS A 24 6.97 -5.10 -3.73
N ASN A 25 6.32 -4.28 -4.56
CA ASN A 25 5.02 -4.55 -5.19
C ASN A 25 3.97 -5.02 -4.15
N LYS A 26 4.00 -4.45 -2.95
CA LYS A 26 3.01 -4.72 -1.89
C LYS A 26 1.75 -3.90 -2.05
N VAL A 27 1.86 -2.75 -2.70
CA VAL A 27 0.78 -1.81 -2.99
C VAL A 27 0.95 -1.34 -4.44
N THR A 28 -0.16 -1.00 -5.08
CA THR A 28 -0.17 -0.49 -6.45
C THR A 28 0.11 1.00 -6.45
N ALA A 29 1.01 1.46 -7.32
CA ALA A 29 1.34 2.88 -7.45
C ALA A 29 1.45 3.32 -8.91
N TYR A 30 1.10 4.58 -9.16
CA TYR A 30 1.08 5.23 -10.46
C TYR A 30 1.92 6.49 -10.46
N THR A 31 2.63 6.75 -11.55
CA THR A 31 3.34 8.01 -11.75
C THR A 31 2.52 8.90 -12.67
N ILE A 32 2.07 10.06 -12.16
CA ILE A 32 1.25 11.03 -12.89
C ILE A 32 1.92 12.39 -12.76
N GLY A 33 2.33 12.99 -13.89
CA GLY A 33 3.00 14.29 -13.89
C GLY A 33 4.28 14.35 -13.04
N GLY A 34 5.03 13.23 -12.98
CA GLY A 34 6.26 13.12 -12.18
C GLY A 34 6.05 12.91 -10.67
N ARG A 35 4.80 12.80 -10.21
CA ARG A 35 4.46 12.50 -8.81
C ARG A 35 3.94 11.07 -8.69
N ILE A 36 4.23 10.42 -7.56
CA ILE A 36 3.79 9.07 -7.28
C ILE A 36 2.52 9.10 -6.44
N TYR A 37 1.52 8.37 -6.91
CA TYR A 37 0.22 8.16 -6.27
C TYR A 37 0.06 6.68 -5.97
N VAL A 38 -0.43 6.34 -4.79
CA VAL A 38 -0.69 4.97 -4.33
C VAL A 38 -2.19 4.72 -4.38
N ASP A 39 -2.57 3.55 -4.86
CA ASP A 39 -3.95 3.10 -4.86
C ASP A 39 -4.38 2.62 -3.47
N LEU A 40 -5.46 3.17 -2.94
CA LEU A 40 -5.87 2.88 -1.56
C LEU A 40 -6.45 1.47 -1.42
N ASP A 41 -7.21 1.00 -2.41
CA ASP A 41 -7.77 -0.34 -2.39
C ASP A 41 -6.66 -1.40 -2.24
N SER A 42 -5.55 -1.24 -2.99
CA SER A 42 -4.39 -2.13 -2.85
C SER A 42 -3.67 -2.05 -1.51
N VAL A 43 -3.78 -0.92 -0.81
CA VAL A 43 -3.24 -0.74 0.55
C VAL A 43 -4.14 -1.49 1.53
N ASP A 44 -5.46 -1.35 1.41
CA ASP A 44 -6.42 -2.06 2.24
C ASP A 44 -6.27 -3.57 2.07
N GLU A 45 -6.21 -4.08 0.82
CA GLU A 45 -5.94 -5.49 0.51
C GLU A 45 -4.61 -6.00 1.12
N PHE A 46 -3.61 -5.13 1.24
CA PHE A 46 -2.33 -5.48 1.84
C PHE A 46 -2.44 -5.65 3.37
N PHE A 47 -3.31 -4.88 4.03
CA PHE A 47 -3.53 -4.94 5.47
C PHE A 47 -4.67 -5.89 5.88
N GLU A 48 -5.56 -6.23 4.96
CA GLU A 48 -6.59 -7.22 5.23
C GLU A 48 -5.92 -8.57 5.56
N PRO A 49 -6.25 -9.17 6.70
CA PRO A 49 -5.79 -10.51 7.01
C PRO A 49 -6.36 -11.41 5.92
N LYS A 50 -5.50 -11.98 5.08
CA LYS A 50 -5.91 -13.06 4.18
C LYS A 50 -6.57 -14.09 5.06
N LEU A 51 -7.89 -14.22 4.96
CA LEU A 51 -8.63 -15.33 5.52
C LEU A 51 -8.07 -16.57 4.83
N ILE A 52 -7.01 -17.13 5.39
CA ILE A 52 -6.54 -18.46 5.04
C ILE A 52 -7.71 -19.35 5.45
N GLY A 53 -8.53 -19.74 4.48
CA GLY A 53 -9.53 -20.77 4.67
C GLY A 53 -8.84 -21.95 5.31
N GLY A 54 -9.13 -22.17 6.59
CA GLY A 54 -8.63 -23.32 7.30
C GLY A 54 -9.23 -24.56 6.66
N ASN A 55 -8.46 -25.22 5.79
CA ASN A 55 -8.64 -26.63 5.54
C ASN A 55 -8.28 -27.35 6.84
N ARG A 56 -9.29 -27.54 7.70
CA ARG A 56 -9.31 -28.68 8.61
C ARG A 56 -9.76 -29.87 7.76
N ASP A 57 -8.78 -30.60 7.24
CA ASP A 57 -8.94 -32.02 6.92
C ASP A 57 -9.06 -32.79 8.25
#